data_AF-A0AA96KFY6-F1
#
_entry.id   AF-A0AA96KFY6-F1
#
_cell.length_a   1.000
_cell.length_b   1.000
_cell.length_c   1.000
_cell.angle_alpha   90.00
_cell.angle_beta   90.00
_cell.angle_gamma   90.00
#
_symmetry.space_group_name_H-M   'P 1'
#
loop_
_entity.id
_entity.type
_entity.pdbx_description
1 polymer ?
#
loop_
_entity_poly.entity_id
_entity_poly.type
_entity_poly.pdbx_seq_one_letter_code
_entity_poly.pdbx_strand_id
1 'polypeptide(L)'
;MNKYTIASIMFFLSLPSFSAEWIAVGEQPELSKTDEIEIRLWEYLKENSESDFEPSENYRFQYKFISESKIFINALCVQALNDESELGALPGPTTEKLKNELYLVLDGGNCFFNVKYNIEKAKFYSLSINDRG
;
A
#
# COMPACT_ATOMS: atom_id res chain seq x y z
N MET A 1 3.78 56.67 -30.88
CA MET A 1 4.63 55.47 -30.67
C MET A 1 4.26 54.88 -29.32
N ASN A 2 3.44 53.84 -29.30
CA ASN A 2 3.02 53.19 -28.05
C ASN A 2 4.02 52.07 -27.72
N LYS A 3 4.63 52.15 -26.53
CA LYS A 3 5.51 51.11 -26.00
C LYS A 3 4.64 50.13 -25.20
N TYR A 4 4.58 48.88 -25.64
CA TYR A 4 3.94 47.81 -24.89
C TYR A 4 5.01 47.05 -24.11
N THR A 5 4.92 47.08 -22.78
CA THR A 5 5.74 46.27 -21.89
C THR A 5 5.03 44.92 -21.72
N ILE A 6 5.62 43.85 -22.25
CA ILE A 6 5.12 42.49 -22.02
C ILE A 6 5.73 42.01 -20.70
N ALA A 7 4.90 41.96 -19.65
CA ALA A 7 5.28 41.33 -18.39
C ALA A 7 4.99 39.82 -18.50
N SER A 8 6.05 39.01 -18.57
CA SER A 8 5.94 37.55 -18.56
C SER A 8 5.81 37.08 -17.11
N ILE A 9 4.62 36.60 -16.74
CA ILE A 9 4.37 35.99 -15.44
C ILE A 9 4.82 34.53 -15.55
N MET A 10 6.02 34.21 -15.06
CA MET A 10 6.45 32.83 -14.86
C MET A 10 5.62 32.22 -13.72
N PHE A 11 4.60 31.44 -14.07
CA PHE A 11 3.97 30.51 -13.15
C PHE A 11 4.97 29.39 -12.83
N PHE A 12 5.59 29.46 -11.65
CA PHE A 12 6.29 28.32 -11.07
C PHE A 12 5.25 27.25 -10.74
N LEU A 13 5.09 26.27 -11.64
CA LEU A 13 4.37 25.04 -11.34
C LEU A 13 5.14 24.32 -10.24
N SER A 14 4.61 24.36 -9.02
CA SER A 14 5.09 23.53 -7.92
C SER A 14 4.90 22.08 -8.32
N LEU A 15 6.00 21.42 -8.69
CA LEU A 15 6.00 19.98 -8.92
C LEU A 15 5.47 19.29 -7.65
N PRO A 16 4.56 18.32 -7.77
CA PRO A 16 4.13 17.54 -6.62
C PRO A 16 5.36 16.81 -6.06
N SER A 17 5.79 17.21 -4.87
CA SER A 17 6.82 16.48 -4.13
C SER A 17 6.29 15.08 -3.84
N PHE A 18 6.84 14.08 -4.53
CA PHE A 18 6.72 12.69 -4.11
C PHE A 18 7.37 12.59 -2.72
N SER A 19 6.55 12.42 -1.68
CA SER A 19 7.05 12.15 -0.35
C SER A 19 7.70 10.76 -0.38
N ALA A 20 9.02 10.72 -0.48
CA ALA A 20 9.80 9.56 -0.08
C ALA A 20 9.57 9.40 1.43
N GLU A 21 8.60 8.58 1.79
CA GLU A 21 8.26 8.36 3.19
C GLU A 21 9.36 7.52 3.82
N TRP A 22 10.06 8.11 4.80
CA TRP A 22 11.15 7.43 5.48
C TRP A 22 10.59 6.24 6.24
N ILE A 23 11.08 5.07 5.87
CA ILE A 23 10.80 3.81 6.55
C ILE A 23 11.63 3.78 7.83
N ALA A 24 11.01 3.45 8.96
CA ALA A 24 11.74 3.16 10.19
C ALA A 24 12.70 1.98 9.96
N VAL A 25 14.01 2.24 10.02
CA VAL A 25 15.08 1.24 9.96
C VAL A 25 15.55 0.99 11.39
N GLY A 26 14.98 -0.03 12.03
CA GLY A 26 15.21 -0.41 13.43
C GLY A 26 14.26 -1.54 13.83
N GLU A 27 14.42 -2.07 15.04
CA GLU A 27 13.49 -3.06 15.61
C GLU A 27 12.07 -2.50 15.55
N GLN A 28 11.21 -3.14 14.76
CA GLN A 28 9.83 -2.71 14.58
C GLN A 28 9.02 -3.18 15.78
N PRO A 29 8.14 -2.34 16.33
CA PRO A 29 7.22 -2.80 17.37
C PRO A 29 6.32 -3.91 16.81
N GLU A 30 5.97 -4.87 17.65
CA GLU A 30 5.02 -5.92 17.27
C GLU A 30 3.62 -5.31 17.14
N LEU A 31 2.99 -5.48 15.98
CA LEU A 31 1.62 -5.04 15.77
C LEU A 31 0.67 -6.08 16.36
N SER A 32 0.08 -5.77 17.51
CA SER A 32 -0.98 -6.59 18.10
C SER A 32 -2.31 -6.46 17.32
N LYS A 33 -3.14 -7.51 17.37
CA LYS A 33 -4.52 -7.51 16.84
C LYS A 33 -4.65 -7.26 15.33
N THR A 34 -3.76 -7.87 14.54
CA THR A 34 -3.83 -7.81 13.07
C THR A 34 -5.19 -8.26 12.54
N ASP A 35 -5.80 -9.31 13.13
CA ASP A 35 -7.11 -9.82 12.71
C ASP A 35 -8.21 -8.75 12.77
N GLU A 36 -8.23 -7.92 13.81
CA GLU A 36 -9.21 -6.82 13.96
C GLU A 36 -8.98 -5.73 12.89
N ILE A 37 -7.71 -5.48 12.54
CA ILE A 37 -7.34 -4.51 11.50
C ILE A 37 -7.75 -5.05 10.13
N GLU A 38 -7.54 -6.33 9.85
CA GLU A 38 -7.89 -6.97 8.57
C GLU A 38 -9.41 -6.99 8.34
N ILE A 39 -10.22 -7.29 9.35
CA ILE A 39 -11.69 -7.23 9.25
C ILE A 39 -12.14 -5.82 8.84
N ARG A 40 -11.64 -4.79 9.53
CA ARG A 40 -11.98 -3.39 9.23
C ARG A 40 -11.45 -2.92 7.89
N LEU A 41 -10.31 -3.47 7.45
CA LEU A 41 -9.75 -3.19 6.15
C LEU A 41 -10.72 -3.65 5.05
N TRP A 42 -11.26 -4.86 5.15
CA TRP A 42 -12.23 -5.35 4.17
C TRP A 42 -13.52 -4.54 4.15
N GLU A 43 -14.01 -4.10 5.31
CA GLU A 43 -15.12 -3.15 5.40
C GLU A 43 -14.79 -1.83 4.67
N TYR A 44 -13.61 -1.27 4.94
CA TYR A 44 -13.14 -0.05 4.28
C TYR A 44 -13.06 -0.20 2.75
N LEU A 45 -12.52 -1.31 2.25
CA LEU A 45 -12.40 -1.56 0.81
C LEU A 45 -13.77 -1.64 0.14
N LYS A 46 -14.73 -2.32 0.77
CA LYS A 46 -16.10 -2.43 0.27
C LYS A 46 -16.82 -1.07 0.19
N GLU A 47 -16.49 -0.15 1.08
CA GLU A 47 -17.09 1.19 1.13
C GLU A 47 -16.38 2.22 0.24
N ASN A 48 -15.09 2.03 -0.06
CA ASN A 48 -14.22 3.06 -0.65
C ASN A 48 -13.55 2.65 -1.97
N SER A 49 -13.87 1.46 -2.50
CA SER A 49 -13.35 0.98 -3.77
C SER A 49 -14.44 0.31 -4.59
N GLU A 50 -14.36 0.48 -5.92
CA GLU A 50 -15.18 -0.25 -6.89
C GLU A 50 -14.42 -1.43 -7.53
N SER A 51 -13.14 -1.64 -7.15
CA SER A 51 -12.32 -2.72 -7.71
C SER A 51 -12.84 -4.09 -7.29
N ASP A 52 -12.83 -5.03 -8.24
CA ASP A 52 -13.19 -6.42 -8.04
C ASP A 52 -12.01 -7.19 -7.42
N PHE A 53 -11.83 -7.06 -6.10
CA PHE A 53 -10.81 -7.81 -5.35
C PHE A 53 -11.06 -9.33 -5.39
N GLU A 54 -9.98 -10.10 -5.26
CA GLU A 54 -10.08 -11.53 -5.01
C GLU A 54 -10.76 -11.81 -3.64
N PRO A 55 -11.21 -13.04 -3.37
CA PRO A 55 -11.70 -13.41 -2.05
C PRO A 55 -10.68 -13.10 -0.93
N SER A 56 -11.16 -12.54 0.17
CA SER A 56 -10.32 -12.03 1.27
C SER A 56 -9.35 -13.06 1.85
N GLU A 57 -9.74 -14.32 1.89
CA GLU A 57 -8.99 -15.47 2.38
C GLU A 57 -7.73 -15.78 1.54
N ASN A 58 -7.69 -15.31 0.30
CA ASN A 58 -6.54 -15.47 -0.58
C ASN A 58 -5.44 -14.46 -0.27
N TYR A 59 -5.74 -13.38 0.45
CA TYR A 59 -4.74 -12.36 0.75
C TYR A 59 -3.82 -12.76 1.90
N ARG A 60 -2.58 -12.32 1.79
CA ARG A 60 -1.59 -12.26 2.85
C ARG A 60 -1.19 -10.80 3.02
N PHE A 61 -0.88 -10.43 4.26
CA PHE A 61 -0.60 -9.05 4.62
C PHE A 61 0.83 -8.89 5.14
N GLN A 62 1.51 -7.85 4.67
CA GLN A 62 2.75 -7.37 5.25
C GLN A 62 2.49 -6.05 5.95
N TYR A 63 3.00 -5.93 7.19
CA TYR A 63 2.84 -4.75 8.02
C TYR A 63 4.17 -4.06 8.20
N LYS A 64 4.17 -2.73 8.12
CA LYS A 64 5.38 -1.94 8.30
C LYS A 64 5.07 -0.63 9.00
N PHE A 65 5.77 -0.33 10.09
CA PHE A 65 5.59 0.97 10.74
C PHE A 65 6.25 2.06 9.91
N ILE A 66 5.44 3.06 9.59
CA ILE A 66 5.88 4.33 9.00
C ILE A 66 6.28 5.29 10.14
N SER A 67 5.56 5.20 11.26
CA SER A 67 5.81 5.92 12.51
C SER A 67 5.11 5.17 13.65
N GLU A 68 5.27 5.59 14.90
CA GLU A 68 4.64 4.96 16.08
C GLU A 68 3.11 4.77 15.95
N SER A 69 2.42 5.67 15.24
CA SER A 69 0.96 5.63 15.08
C SER A 69 0.48 5.33 13.67
N LYS A 70 1.38 5.00 12.74
CA LYS A 70 1.03 4.77 11.33
C LYS A 70 1.69 3.51 10.79
N ILE A 71 0.89 2.66 10.17
CA ILE A 71 1.35 1.47 9.50
C ILE A 71 1.04 1.54 8.01
N PHE A 72 1.94 0.99 7.22
CA PHE A 72 1.75 0.63 5.83
C PHE A 72 1.36 -0.85 5.78
N ILE A 73 0.26 -1.14 5.09
CA ILE A 73 -0.25 -2.49 4.89
C ILE A 73 -0.09 -2.80 3.40
N ASN A 74 0.63 -3.86 3.10
CA ASN A 74 0.81 -4.39 1.77
C ASN A 74 0.05 -5.70 1.65
N ALA A 75 -0.92 -5.78 0.76
CA ALA A 75 -1.78 -6.94 0.59
C ALA A 75 -1.53 -7.59 -0.77
N LEU A 76 -1.40 -8.91 -0.75
CA LEU A 76 -1.05 -9.72 -1.90
C LEU A 76 -1.82 -11.03 -1.85
N CYS A 77 -2.52 -11.36 -2.92
CA CYS A 77 -3.22 -12.63 -3.01
C CYS A 77 -2.22 -13.75 -3.35
N VAL A 78 -2.32 -14.87 -2.63
CA VAL A 78 -1.62 -16.10 -2.94
C VAL A 78 -2.67 -17.00 -3.58
N GLN A 79 -2.52 -17.31 -4.87
CA GLN A 79 -3.37 -18.34 -5.47
C GLN A 79 -3.17 -19.61 -4.66
N ALA A 80 -4.26 -20.27 -4.28
CA ALA A 80 -4.26 -21.52 -3.54
C ALA A 80 -3.66 -22.64 -4.41
N LEU A 81 -2.35 -22.60 -4.61
CA LEU A 81 -1.55 -23.74 -4.97
C LEU A 81 -1.32 -24.49 -3.67
N ASN A 82 -1.34 -25.81 -3.73
CA ASN A 82 -1.27 -26.72 -2.58
C ASN A 82 0.08 -26.66 -1.81
N ASP A 83 0.83 -25.58 -1.99
CA ASP A 83 2.13 -25.28 -1.44
C ASP A 83 2.20 -23.76 -1.16
N GLU A 84 2.40 -23.36 0.09
CA GLU A 84 2.43 -21.96 0.56
C GLU A 84 3.65 -21.14 0.04
N SER A 85 4.24 -21.54 -1.09
CA SER A 85 5.54 -21.05 -1.56
C SER A 85 5.47 -20.14 -2.79
N GLU A 86 4.29 -19.77 -3.29
CA GLU A 86 4.19 -19.19 -4.64
C GLU A 86 3.53 -17.80 -4.68
N LEU A 87 4.39 -16.78 -4.69
CA LEU A 87 4.09 -15.39 -5.02
C LEU A 87 4.92 -14.97 -6.25
N GLY A 88 4.27 -14.84 -7.40
CA GLY A 88 4.63 -13.97 -8.54
C GLY A 88 5.98 -14.13 -9.27
N ALA A 89 6.96 -14.85 -8.73
CA ALA A 89 8.21 -15.19 -9.38
C ALA A 89 8.63 -16.57 -8.86
N LEU A 90 8.85 -17.56 -9.73
CA LEU A 90 9.23 -18.90 -9.27
C LEU A 90 10.72 -18.93 -8.87
N PRO A 91 11.08 -19.39 -7.66
CA PRO A 91 10.21 -19.71 -6.51
C PRO A 91 9.79 -18.44 -5.73
N GLY A 92 8.54 -18.41 -5.27
CA GLY A 92 7.97 -17.24 -4.59
C GLY A 92 8.54 -17.01 -3.19
N PRO A 93 8.43 -15.80 -2.63
CA PRO A 93 8.80 -15.55 -1.24
C PRO A 93 7.92 -16.33 -0.26
N THR A 94 8.56 -16.98 0.71
CA THR A 94 7.89 -17.65 1.83
C THR A 94 7.30 -16.62 2.79
N THR A 95 6.35 -17.03 3.64
CA THR A 95 5.81 -16.19 4.74
C THR A 95 6.91 -15.56 5.60
N GLU A 96 8.00 -16.29 5.88
CA GLU A 96 9.16 -15.74 6.60
C GLU A 96 9.90 -14.66 5.79
N LYS A 97 10.06 -14.82 4.48
CA LYS A 97 10.65 -13.77 3.61
C LYS A 97 9.77 -12.53 3.55
N LEU A 98 8.44 -12.72 3.50
CA LEU A 98 7.48 -11.61 3.56
C LEU A 98 7.51 -10.84 4.89
N LYS A 99 7.97 -11.45 5.98
CA LYS A 99 8.15 -10.73 7.26
C LYS A 99 9.40 -9.84 7.24
N ASN A 100 10.43 -10.22 6.48
CA ASN A 100 11.73 -9.56 6.48
C ASN A 100 11.88 -8.52 5.36
N GLU A 101 11.15 -8.67 4.26
CA GLU A 101 11.28 -7.83 3.07
C GLU A 101 9.90 -7.37 2.58
N LEU A 102 9.76 -6.08 2.25
CA LEU A 102 8.53 -5.55 1.66
C LEU A 102 8.56 -5.83 0.15
N TYR A 103 7.62 -6.65 -0.33
CA TYR A 103 7.54 -6.99 -1.76
C TYR A 103 6.61 -6.00 -2.46
N LEU A 104 7.18 -5.07 -3.22
CA LEU A 104 6.40 -4.18 -4.08
C LEU A 104 6.08 -4.92 -5.38
N VAL A 105 4.81 -5.30 -5.55
CA VAL A 105 4.35 -5.90 -6.82
C VAL A 105 4.00 -4.76 -7.77
N LEU A 106 4.82 -4.59 -8.81
CA LEU A 106 4.67 -3.54 -9.81
C LEU A 106 3.55 -3.82 -10.83
N ASP A 107 3.08 -5.07 -10.92
CA ASP A 107 1.98 -5.48 -11.80
C ASP A 107 1.24 -6.67 -11.18
N GLY A 108 0.17 -6.38 -10.43
CA GLY A 108 -0.56 -7.37 -9.63
C GLY A 108 -2.07 -7.32 -9.77
N GLY A 109 -2.63 -6.39 -10.55
CA GLY A 109 -4.07 -6.25 -10.74
C GLY A 109 -4.82 -6.08 -9.41
N ASN A 110 -6.03 -6.64 -9.38
CA ASN A 110 -6.86 -6.78 -8.18
C ASN A 110 -6.19 -7.62 -7.07
N CYS A 111 -5.23 -8.48 -7.39
CA CYS A 111 -4.51 -9.35 -6.45
C CYS A 111 -3.46 -8.59 -5.62
N PHE A 112 -3.23 -7.29 -5.88
CA PHE A 112 -2.31 -6.48 -5.10
C PHE A 112 -2.86 -5.09 -4.79
N PHE A 113 -2.82 -4.72 -3.51
CA PHE A 113 -3.10 -3.35 -3.08
C PHE A 113 -2.26 -2.97 -1.87
N ASN A 114 -2.10 -1.67 -1.67
CA ASN A 114 -1.53 -1.12 -0.45
C ASN A 114 -2.43 -0.05 0.15
N VAL A 115 -2.36 0.09 1.47
CA VAL A 115 -3.15 1.05 2.22
C VAL A 115 -2.39 1.45 3.48
N LYS A 116 -2.60 2.67 3.95
CA LYS A 116 -2.07 3.14 5.22
C LYS A 116 -3.15 3.11 6.28
N TYR A 117 -2.76 2.81 7.52
CA TYR A 117 -3.65 2.82 8.67
C TYR A 117 -3.07 3.67 9.79
N ASN A 118 -3.90 4.54 10.37
CA ASN A 118 -3.56 5.32 11.55
C ASN A 118 -4.14 4.61 12.78
N ILE A 119 -3.25 4.12 13.66
CA ILE A 119 -3.61 3.30 14.82
C ILE A 119 -4.45 4.12 15.82
N GLU A 120 -4.03 5.35 16.12
CA GLU A 120 -4.70 6.22 17.10
C GLU A 120 -6.13 6.57 16.70
N LYS A 121 -6.33 6.85 15.40
CA LYS A 121 -7.62 7.26 14.85
C LYS A 121 -8.46 6.09 14.37
N ALA A 122 -7.88 4.90 14.31
CA ALA A 122 -8.46 3.71 13.69
C ALA A 122 -9.01 3.97 12.28
N LYS A 123 -8.21 4.63 11.42
CA LYS A 123 -8.64 5.02 10.06
C LYS A 123 -7.65 4.60 8.98
N PHE A 124 -8.20 4.07 7.88
CA PHE A 124 -7.47 3.80 6.65
C PHE A 124 -7.39 5.05 5.76
N TYR A 125 -6.32 5.15 4.98
CA TYR A 125 -6.09 6.22 4.02
C TYR A 125 -5.07 5.81 2.95
N SER A 126 -5.00 6.56 1.86
CA SER A 126 -4.04 6.35 0.77
C SER A 126 -4.08 4.92 0.20
N LEU A 127 -5.29 4.41 -0.08
CA LEU A 127 -5.48 3.17 -0.82
C LEU A 127 -4.90 3.32 -2.22
N SER A 128 -4.00 2.42 -2.60
CA SER A 128 -3.49 2.29 -3.96
C SER A 128 -3.70 0.85 -4.40
N ILE A 129 -4.47 0.68 -5.47
CA ILE A 129 -4.75 -0.62 -6.07
C ILE A 129 -3.95 -0.67 -7.35
N ASN A 130 -3.21 -1.74 -7.56
CA ASN A 130 -2.42 -1.88 -8.78
C ASN A 130 -3.26 -2.49 -9.90
N ASP A 131 -4.45 -1.94 -10.10
CA ASP A 131 -5.38 -2.36 -11.14
C ASP A 131 -4.87 -1.86 -12.49
N ARG A 132 -4.83 -2.74 -13.48
CA ARG A 132 -4.59 -2.32 -14.86
C ARG A 132 -5.89 -1.70 -15.35
N GLY A 133 -5.98 -0.37 -15.25
CA GLY A 133 -7.01 0.40 -15.96
C GLY A 133 -6.99 0.14 -17.46
#